data_AF-A0A264VPA6-F1
#
_entry.id   AF-A0A264VPA6-F1
#
_cell.length_a   1.000
_cell.length_b   1.000
_cell.length_c   1.000
_cell.angle_alpha   90.00
_cell.angle_beta   90.00
_cell.angle_gamma   90.00
#
_symmetry.space_group_name_H-M   'P 1'
#
loop_
_entity.id
_entity.type
_entity.pdbx_description
1 polymer ?
#
loop_
_entity_poly.entity_id
_entity_poly.type
_entity_poly.pdbx_seq_one_letter_code
_entity_poly.pdbx_strand_id
1 'polypeptide(L)'
;MMERTLKARLIENALLYVGIALMVAAVVFWGLIEVLLKVRKASITDDLLLTLQWVQDMGTVFIFAVGAAVGVAGFLYAAVRAWQAFQGGGNKEKHP
;
A
#
# COMPACT_ATOMS: atom_id res chain seq x y z
N MET A 1 23.52 -16.16 -9.54
CA MET A 1 23.29 -14.72 -9.82
C MET A 1 21.84 -14.44 -10.24
N MET A 2 21.27 -15.21 -11.17
CA MET A 2 19.90 -15.06 -11.69
C MET A 2 18.78 -15.16 -10.63
N GLU A 3 18.87 -16.07 -9.66
CA GLU A 3 17.87 -16.20 -8.58
C GLU A 3 17.79 -14.97 -7.66
N ARG A 4 18.92 -14.32 -7.35
CA ARG A 4 18.93 -13.14 -6.46
C ARG A 4 18.21 -11.96 -7.11
N THR A 5 18.37 -11.79 -8.42
CA THR A 5 17.64 -10.80 -9.23
C THR A 5 16.15 -11.11 -9.32
N LEU A 6 15.75 -12.38 -9.43
CA LEU A 6 14.33 -12.77 -9.48
C LEU A 6 13.64 -12.52 -8.13
N LYS A 7 14.25 -12.95 -7.03
CA LYS A 7 13.73 -12.72 -5.67
C LYS A 7 13.60 -11.22 -5.36
N ALA A 8 14.59 -10.41 -5.73
CA ALA A 8 14.54 -8.96 -5.53
C ALA A 8 13.43 -8.28 -6.33
N ARG A 9 13.17 -8.70 -7.57
CA ARG A 9 12.06 -8.20 -8.39
C ARG A 9 10.69 -8.62 -7.83
N LEU A 10 10.57 -9.84 -7.32
CA LEU A 10 9.34 -10.31 -6.69
C LEU A 10 9.02 -9.53 -5.41
N ILE A 11 10.02 -9.25 -4.57
CA ILE A 11 9.84 -8.46 -3.34
C ILE A 11 9.41 -7.01 -3.68
N GLU A 12 10.08 -6.39 -4.65
CA GLU A 12 9.76 -5.03 -5.12
C GLU A 12 8.32 -4.93 -5.64
N ASN A 13 7.94 -5.84 -6.54
CA ASN A 13 6.58 -5.89 -7.08
C ASN A 13 5.56 -6.20 -5.98
N ALA A 14 5.85 -7.15 -5.09
CA ALA A 14 4.94 -7.50 -4.00
C ALA A 14 4.69 -6.29 -3.09
N LEU A 15 5.72 -5.56 -2.68
CA LEU A 15 5.57 -4.39 -1.82
C LEU A 15 4.77 -3.28 -2.53
N LEU A 16 5.08 -2.97 -3.79
CA LEU A 16 4.36 -1.94 -4.53
C LEU A 16 2.89 -2.31 -4.76
N TYR A 17 2.62 -3.51 -5.29
CA TYR A 17 1.25 -3.93 -5.60
C TYR A 17 0.41 -4.18 -4.35
N VAL A 18 0.98 -4.74 -3.29
CA VAL A 18 0.27 -4.91 -2.01
C VAL A 18 -0.05 -3.54 -1.40
N GLY A 19 0.90 -2.61 -1.41
CA GLY A 19 0.67 -1.25 -0.92
C GLY A 19 -0.47 -0.55 -1.67
N ILE A 20 -0.44 -0.59 -3.00
CA ILE A 20 -1.50 -0.04 -3.86
C ILE A 20 -2.84 -0.74 -3.61
N ALA A 21 -2.85 -2.08 -3.55
CA ALA A 21 -4.05 -2.85 -3.29
C ALA A 21 -4.69 -2.48 -1.94
N LEU A 22 -3.89 -2.27 -0.90
CA LEU A 22 -4.38 -1.82 0.41
C LEU A 22 -4.96 -0.40 0.35
N MET A 23 -4.30 0.53 -0.34
CA MET A 23 -4.83 1.88 -0.52
C MET A 23 -6.18 1.88 -1.26
N VAL A 24 -6.33 1.06 -2.30
CA VAL A 24 -7.61 0.87 -3.01
C VAL A 24 -8.64 0.19 -2.11
N ALA A 25 -8.24 -0.84 -1.37
CA ALA A 25 -9.11 -1.55 -0.44
C ALA A 25 -9.66 -0.63 0.66
N ALA A 26 -8.89 0.37 1.12
CA ALA A 26 -9.36 1.38 2.06
C ALA A 26 -10.55 2.19 1.49
N VAL A 27 -10.44 2.64 0.24
CA VAL A 27 -11.52 3.40 -0.43
C VAL A 27 -12.76 2.53 -0.61
N VAL A 28 -12.57 1.27 -1.03
CA VAL A 28 -13.67 0.31 -1.19
C VAL A 28 -14.33 0.00 0.16
N PHE A 29 -13.53 -0.22 1.20
CA PHE A 29 -14.00 -0.45 2.56
C PHE A 29 -14.88 0.72 3.03
N TRP A 30 -14.39 1.96 2.91
CA TRP A 30 -15.15 3.15 3.28
C TRP A 30 -16.48 3.23 2.52
N GLY A 31 -16.46 3.06 1.20
CA GLY A 31 -17.66 3.15 0.37
C GLY A 31 -18.70 2.07 0.68
N LEU A 32 -18.26 0.83 0.93
CA LEU A 32 -19.17 -0.28 1.26
C LEU A 32 -19.82 -0.09 2.63
N ILE A 33 -19.07 0.38 3.63
CA ILE A 33 -19.64 0.67 4.96
C ILE A 33 -20.62 1.84 4.88
N GLU A 34 -20.28 2.90 4.15
CA GLU A 34 -21.18 4.05 3.93
C GLU A 34 -22.54 3.63 3.32
N VAL A 35 -22.51 2.74 2.32
CA VAL A 35 -23.74 2.17 1.73
C VAL A 35 -24.52 1.37 2.77
N LEU A 36 -23.82 0.55 3.57
CA LEU A 36 -24.46 -0.30 4.58
C LEU A 36 -25.12 0.53 5.69
N LEU A 37 -24.48 1.61 6.13
CA LEU A 37 -25.04 2.56 7.10
C LEU A 37 -26.29 3.25 6.55
N LYS A 38 -26.28 3.67 5.28
CA LYS A 38 -27.45 4.28 4.62
C LYS A 38 -28.63 3.32 4.54
N VAL A 39 -28.39 2.06 4.16
CA VAL A 39 -29.43 1.03 4.05
C VAL A 39 -30.02 0.69 5.42
N ARG A 40 -29.22 0.70 6.48
CA ARG A 40 -29.64 0.31 7.83
C ARG A 40 -30.04 1.48 8.73
N LYS A 41 -30.07 2.72 8.21
CA LYS A 41 -30.26 3.95 8.99
C LYS A 41 -31.50 3.92 9.89
N ALA A 42 -32.61 3.34 9.40
CA ALA A 42 -33.85 3.24 10.17
C ALA A 42 -33.80 2.26 11.37
N SER A 43 -32.76 1.41 11.44
CA SER A 43 -32.60 0.38 12.47
C SER A 43 -31.45 0.66 13.43
N ILE A 44 -30.79 1.82 13.30
CA ILE A 44 -29.59 2.19 14.06
C ILE A 44 -29.92 3.43 14.89
N THR A 45 -29.56 3.41 16.18
CA THR A 45 -29.66 4.58 17.05
C THR A 45 -28.57 5.60 16.69
N ASP A 46 -28.81 6.89 16.95
CA ASP A 46 -27.86 7.94 16.59
C ASP A 46 -26.47 7.75 17.24
N ASP A 47 -26.42 7.29 18.50
CA ASP A 47 -25.15 6.97 19.19
C ASP A 47 -24.39 5.81 18.52
N LEU A 48 -25.10 4.78 18.08
CA LEU A 48 -24.50 3.65 17.39
C LEU A 48 -24.02 4.07 15.98
N LEU A 49 -24.78 4.93 15.30
CA LEU A 49 -24.39 5.49 14.01
C LEU A 49 -23.08 6.29 14.13
N LEU A 50 -22.97 7.15 15.13
CA LEU A 50 -21.76 7.93 15.39
C LEU A 50 -20.55 7.03 15.63
N THR A 51 -20.71 6.00 16.47
CA THR A 51 -19.65 5.03 16.77
C THR A 51 -19.20 4.29 15.50
N LEU A 52 -20.15 3.86 14.66
CA LEU A 52 -19.85 3.17 13.40
C LEU A 52 -19.14 4.06 12.39
N GLN A 53 -19.50 5.34 12.30
CA GLN A 53 -18.81 6.32 11.44
C GLN A 53 -17.37 6.54 11.90
N TRP A 54 -17.13 6.68 13.20
CA TRP A 54 -15.77 6.77 13.74
C TRP A 54 -14.93 5.53 13.43
N VAL A 55 -15.51 4.34 13.59
CA VAL A 55 -14.84 3.07 13.24
C VAL A 55 -14.55 2.97 11.74
N GLN A 56 -15.51 3.40 10.89
CA GLN A 56 -15.33 3.46 9.45
C GLN A 56 -14.16 4.37 9.06
N ASP A 57 -14.12 5.58 9.60
CA ASP A 57 -13.07 6.56 9.27
C ASP A 57 -11.70 6.09 9.78
N MET A 58 -11.61 5.64 11.03
CA MET A 58 -10.36 5.14 11.61
C MET A 58 -9.86 3.89 10.90
N GLY A 59 -10.76 2.95 10.58
CA GLY A 59 -10.41 1.74 9.83
C GLY A 59 -9.90 2.07 8.43
N THR A 60 -10.55 3.02 7.75
CA THR A 60 -10.14 3.48 6.41
C THR A 60 -8.76 4.11 6.45
N VAL A 61 -8.52 5.05 7.37
CA VAL A 61 -7.23 5.73 7.55
C VAL A 61 -6.14 4.73 7.89
N PHE A 62 -6.42 3.77 8.77
CA PHE A 62 -5.45 2.74 9.16
C PHE A 62 -5.03 1.87 7.96
N ILE A 63 -6.00 1.32 7.21
CA ILE A 63 -5.71 0.48 6.03
C ILE A 63 -4.92 1.29 4.98
N PHE A 64 -5.33 2.54 4.74
CA PHE A 64 -4.65 3.40 3.79
C PHE A 64 -3.22 3.71 4.21
N ALA A 65 -3.00 4.08 5.48
CA ALA A 65 -1.68 4.39 6.01
C ALA A 65 -0.73 3.19 5.95
N VAL A 66 -1.23 1.98 6.26
CA VAL A 66 -0.46 0.73 6.09
C VAL A 66 -0.12 0.50 4.62
N GLY A 67 -1.09 0.65 3.72
CA GLY A 67 -0.87 0.54 2.27
C GLY A 67 0.17 1.53 1.75
N ALA A 68 0.08 2.79 2.19
CA ALA A 68 1.03 3.84 1.84
C ALA A 68 2.44 3.52 2.37
N ALA A 69 2.57 3.09 3.63
CA ALA A 69 3.85 2.73 4.22
C ALA A 69 4.51 1.56 3.47
N VAL A 70 3.74 0.52 3.13
CA VAL A 70 4.21 -0.63 2.36
C VAL A 70 4.62 -0.22 0.93
N GLY A 71 3.81 0.61 0.27
CA GLY A 71 4.12 1.13 -1.06
C GLY A 71 5.37 2.00 -1.09
N VAL A 72 5.53 2.89 -0.12
CA VAL A 72 6.75 3.72 0.05
C VAL A 72 7.97 2.85 0.31
N ALA A 73 7.85 1.82 1.16
CA ALA A 73 8.95 0.88 1.39
C ALA A 73 9.36 0.16 0.10
N GLY A 74 8.40 -0.27 -0.72
CA GLY A 74 8.65 -0.84 -2.04
C GLY A 74 9.37 0.12 -2.99
N PHE A 75 8.93 1.38 -3.02
CA PHE A 75 9.54 2.42 -3.83
C PHE A 75 10.98 2.75 -3.39
N LEU A 76 11.22 2.91 -2.09
CA LEU A 76 12.56 3.15 -1.54
C LEU A 76 13.49 1.98 -1.84
N TYR A 77 13.01 0.75 -1.70
CA TYR A 77 13.77 -0.45 -2.03
C TYR A 77 14.17 -0.47 -3.52
N ALA A 78 13.23 -0.16 -4.41
CA ALA A 78 13.48 -0.03 -5.84
C ALA A 78 14.53 1.04 -6.16
N ALA A 79 14.40 2.23 -5.56
CA ALA A 79 15.29 3.36 -5.76
C ALA A 79 16.73 3.04 -5.31
N VAL A 80 16.90 2.44 -4.12
CA VAL A 80 18.21 2.02 -3.62
C VAL A 80 18.85 0.99 -4.54
N ARG A 81 18.08 0.02 -5.04
CA ARG A 81 18.61 -1.00 -5.96
C ARG A 81 19.00 -0.41 -7.31
N ALA A 82 18.22 0.53 -7.84
CA ALA A 82 18.54 1.24 -9.08
C ALA A 82 19.84 2.06 -8.93
N TRP A 83 20.00 2.74 -7.80
CA TRP A 83 21.21 3.49 -7.46
C TRP A 83 22.45 2.58 -7.36
N GLN A 84 22.35 1.43 -6.69
CA GLN A 84 23.44 0.45 -6.61
C GLN A 84 23.83 -0.10 -7.99
N ALA A 85 22.85 -0.36 -8.87
CA ALA A 85 23.11 -0.81 -10.23
C ALA A 85 23.86 0.26 -11.06
N PHE A 86 23.50 1.54 -10.90
CA PHE A 86 24.19 2.66 -11.54
C PHE A 86 25.64 2.79 -11.05
N GLN A 87 25.88 2.73 -9.73
CA GLN A 87 27.24 2.79 -9.18
C GLN A 87 28.11 1.58 -9.58
N GLY A 88 27.53 0.39 -9.66
CA GLY A 88 28.22 -0.82 -10.11
C GLY A 88 28.50 -0.88 -11.61
N GLY A 89 27.70 -0.18 -12.43
CA GLY A 89 27.88 -0.08 -13.89
C GLY A 89 29.00 0.89 -14.30
N GLY A 90 29.25 1.94 -13.51
CA GLY A 90 30.28 2.95 -13.81
C GLY A 90 31.73 2.46 -13.73
N ASN A 91 31.99 1.25 -13.23
CA ASN A 91 33.34 0.69 -13.11
C ASN A 91 33.75 -0.24 -14.26
N LYS A 92 32.89 -0.43 -15.28
CA LYS A 92 33.17 -1.31 -16.44
C LYS A 92 33.56 -0.57 -17.73
N GLU A 93 33.56 0.77 -17.73
CA GLU A 93 33.99 1.58 -18.89
C GLU A 93 35.40 2.17 -18.73
N LYS A 94 36.17 1.75 -17.71
CA LYS A 94 37.52 2.28 -17.41
C LYS A 94 38.69 1.34 -17.68
N HIS A 95 38.53 0.35 -18.56
CA HIS A 95 39.68 -0.37 -19.10
C HIS A 95 39.63 -0.42 -20.63
N PRO A 96 40.57 0.26 -21.32
CA PRO A 96 40.80 0.09 -22.75
C PRO A 96 41.33 -1.30 -23.10
#